data_AF-A0A0F9HJ46-F1
#
_entry.id   AF-A0A0F9HJ46-F1
#
_cell.length_a   1.000
_cell.length_b   1.000
_cell.length_c   1.000
_cell.angle_alpha   90.00
_cell.angle_beta   90.00
_cell.angle_gamma   90.00
#
_symmetry.space_group_name_H-M   'P 1'
#
loop_
_entity.id
_entity.type
_entity.pdbx_description
1 polymer ?
#
loop_
_entity_poly.entity_id
_entity_poly.type
_entity_poly.pdbx_seq_one_letter_code
_entity_poly.pdbx_strand_id
1 'polypeptide(L)'
;PDTTAFTEALTEWKVDQSLVARDAKATESQARTEQQSQNREFLEREAAFADTLPPDPKEGEGYDEVADAALGMLGQLNTPATKEVARAVMASENGPELLYHLGQNPDELQRIAKLKPQAAVMALGGIAASLADTEEKGTEVETQTPLVSRAPKPPTRVKKPAGGRKAKADDPETHHLMSDDDWDKARDAEEAKAP
;
A
#
# COMPACT_ATOMS: atom_id res chain seq x y z
N PRO A 1 49.21 -41.89 39.08
CA PRO A 1 48.29 -40.79 38.67
C PRO A 1 49.09 -39.61 38.10
N ASP A 2 48.77 -39.21 36.87
CA ASP A 2 49.41 -38.08 36.18
C ASP A 2 48.77 -36.76 36.66
N THR A 3 49.44 -36.09 37.59
CA THR A 3 48.96 -34.82 38.17
C THR A 3 49.15 -33.64 37.23
N THR A 4 50.11 -33.74 36.30
CA THR A 4 50.44 -32.69 35.33
C THR A 4 49.37 -32.52 34.27
N ALA A 5 48.89 -33.64 33.69
CA ALA A 5 47.78 -33.63 32.74
C ALA A 5 46.49 -33.05 33.35
N PHE A 6 46.22 -33.33 34.64
CA PHE A 6 45.08 -32.77 35.34
C PHE A 6 45.20 -31.25 35.54
N THR A 7 46.38 -30.75 35.90
CA THR A 7 46.60 -29.31 36.07
C THR A 7 46.49 -28.55 34.76
N GLU A 8 47.05 -29.09 33.68
CA GLU A 8 46.96 -28.50 32.33
C GLU A 8 45.51 -28.44 31.86
N ALA A 9 44.77 -29.54 31.96
CA ALA A 9 43.34 -29.57 31.61
C ALA A 9 42.50 -28.59 32.44
N LEU A 10 42.79 -28.45 33.74
CA LEU A 10 42.11 -27.47 34.59
C LEU A 10 42.43 -26.03 34.17
N THR A 11 43.67 -25.76 33.75
CA THR A 11 44.06 -24.43 33.25
C THR A 11 43.39 -24.10 31.92
N GLU A 12 43.38 -25.02 30.97
CA GLU A 12 42.70 -24.85 29.68
C GLU A 12 41.20 -24.60 29.88
N TRP A 13 40.52 -25.42 30.68
CA TRP A 13 39.10 -25.22 31.01
C TRP A 13 38.82 -23.86 31.66
N LYS A 14 39.68 -23.38 32.57
CA LYS A 14 39.50 -22.06 33.20
C LYS A 14 39.72 -20.92 32.22
N VAL A 15 40.66 -21.05 31.28
CA VAL A 15 40.89 -20.07 30.22
C VAL A 15 39.66 -20.01 29.31
N ASP A 16 39.17 -21.17 28.85
CA ASP A 16 37.96 -21.25 28.03
C ASP A 16 36.75 -20.64 28.74
N GLN A 17 36.52 -20.98 30.02
CA GLN A 17 35.45 -20.38 30.82
C GLN A 17 35.57 -18.85 30.89
N SER A 18 36.80 -18.33 31.02
CA SER A 18 37.04 -16.89 31.08
C SER A 18 36.81 -16.19 29.74
N LEU A 19 37.17 -16.85 28.62
CA LEU A 19 36.91 -16.36 27.27
C LEU A 19 35.40 -16.33 26.99
N VAL A 20 34.68 -17.41 27.29
CA VAL A 20 33.22 -17.47 27.15
C VAL A 20 32.52 -16.38 27.97
N ALA A 21 32.94 -16.15 29.22
CA ALA A 21 32.37 -15.11 30.07
C ALA A 21 32.66 -13.70 29.52
N ARG A 22 33.87 -13.47 28.99
CA ARG A 22 34.24 -12.19 28.36
C ARG A 22 33.42 -11.94 27.10
N ASP A 23 33.29 -12.95 26.24
CA ASP A 23 32.56 -12.84 24.98
C ASP A 23 31.07 -12.61 25.25
N ALA A 24 30.48 -13.31 26.22
CA ALA A 24 29.11 -13.06 26.65
C ALA A 24 28.90 -11.63 27.18
N LYS A 25 29.84 -11.11 27.98
CA LYS A 25 29.77 -9.72 28.47
C LYS A 25 29.95 -8.71 27.35
N ALA A 26 30.83 -9.00 26.38
CA ALA A 26 31.05 -8.15 25.22
C ALA A 26 29.79 -8.08 24.34
N THR A 27 29.17 -9.22 24.01
CA THR A 27 27.93 -9.27 23.23
C THR A 27 26.76 -8.61 23.96
N GLU A 28 26.62 -8.81 25.27
CA GLU A 28 25.60 -8.13 26.08
C GLU A 28 25.81 -6.60 26.07
N SER A 29 27.05 -6.14 26.25
CA SER A 29 27.36 -4.71 26.23
C SER A 29 27.07 -4.08 24.86
N GLN A 30 27.41 -4.77 23.77
CA GLN A 30 27.13 -4.34 22.41
C GLN A 30 25.63 -4.29 22.15
N ALA A 31 24.90 -5.34 22.49
CA ALA A 31 23.43 -5.39 22.33
C ALA A 31 22.74 -4.28 23.15
N ARG A 32 23.25 -3.98 24.35
CA ARG A 32 22.71 -2.89 25.18
C ARG A 32 22.97 -1.52 24.55
N THR A 33 24.17 -1.28 24.04
CA THR A 33 24.50 -0.02 23.35
C THR A 33 23.66 0.16 22.09
N GLU A 34 23.49 -0.90 21.30
CA GLU A 34 22.67 -0.91 20.10
C GLU A 34 21.18 -0.64 20.42
N GLN A 35 20.64 -1.28 21.46
CA GLN A 35 19.27 -1.01 21.89
C GLN A 35 19.11 0.44 22.38
N GLN A 36 20.11 0.97 23.08
CA GLN A 36 20.09 2.35 23.55
C GLN A 36 20.15 3.35 22.39
N SER A 37 20.96 3.10 21.35
CA SER A 37 20.99 3.95 20.16
C SER A 37 19.67 3.90 19.42
N GLN A 38 19.12 2.71 19.17
CA GLN A 38 17.82 2.57 18.49
C GLN A 38 16.69 3.28 19.25
N ASN A 39 16.63 3.13 20.57
CA ASN A 39 15.63 3.82 21.38
C ASN A 39 15.82 5.34 21.34
N ARG A 40 17.06 5.83 21.40
CA ARG A 40 17.34 7.26 21.31
C ARG A 40 16.94 7.81 19.94
N GLU A 41 17.31 7.13 18.86
CA GLU A 41 16.95 7.53 17.50
C GLU A 41 15.44 7.53 17.29
N PHE A 42 14.72 6.59 17.90
CA PHE A 42 13.25 6.59 17.86
C PHE A 42 12.67 7.81 18.58
N LEU A 43 13.14 8.12 19.80
CA LEU A 43 12.70 9.29 20.56
C LEU A 43 13.03 10.62 19.87
N GLU A 44 14.18 10.71 19.19
CA GLU A 44 14.55 11.89 18.42
C GLU A 44 13.60 12.09 17.22
N ARG A 45 13.24 11.01 16.52
CA ARG A 45 12.28 11.05 15.42
C ARG A 45 10.87 11.36 15.90
N GLU A 46 10.49 10.82 17.05
CA GLU A 46 9.22 11.09 17.72
C GLU A 46 9.06 12.57 18.04
N ALA A 47 10.07 13.18 18.68
CA ALA A 47 10.06 14.61 18.97
C ALA A 47 9.99 15.44 17.68
N ALA A 48 10.78 15.08 16.66
CA ALA A 48 10.77 15.76 15.38
C ALA A 48 9.40 15.69 14.69
N PHE A 49 8.74 14.54 14.72
CA PHE A 49 7.41 14.37 14.14
C PHE A 49 6.33 15.11 14.94
N ALA A 50 6.38 15.05 16.28
CA ALA A 50 5.44 15.76 17.14
C ALA A 50 5.45 17.28 16.88
N ASP A 51 6.63 17.87 16.59
CA ASP A 51 6.75 19.30 16.21
C ASP A 51 6.10 19.64 14.86
N THR A 52 5.87 18.65 13.99
CA THR A 52 5.18 18.86 12.70
C THR A 52 3.66 18.85 12.84
N LEU A 53 3.14 18.29 13.93
CA LEU A 53 1.70 18.17 14.14
C LEU A 53 1.09 19.53 14.48
N PRO A 54 -0.14 19.81 13.99
CA PRO A 54 -0.84 21.02 14.37
C PRO A 54 -1.15 21.01 15.88
N PRO A 55 -1.15 22.19 16.55
CA PRO A 55 -1.37 22.31 17.99
C PRO A 55 -2.78 21.90 18.46
N ASP A 56 -3.70 21.73 17.52
CA ASP A 56 -5.06 21.23 17.75
C ASP A 56 -5.34 20.18 16.65
N PRO A 57 -4.83 18.96 16.81
CA PRO A 57 -5.10 17.89 15.85
C PRO A 57 -6.61 17.70 15.82
N LYS A 58 -7.21 17.70 14.62
CA LYS A 58 -8.63 17.35 14.48
C LYS A 58 -8.80 15.96 15.10
N GLU A 59 -9.70 15.84 16.08
CA GLU A 59 -9.91 14.69 16.97
C GLU A 59 -9.12 14.69 18.30
N GLY A 60 -8.48 15.80 18.67
CA GLY A 60 -8.37 16.26 20.06
C GLY A 60 -7.28 15.64 20.95
N GLU A 61 -6.33 14.91 20.38
CA GLU A 61 -5.27 14.24 21.14
C GLU A 61 -3.92 14.47 20.44
N GLY A 62 -2.94 14.99 21.19
CA GLY A 62 -1.57 15.20 20.72
C GLY A 62 -0.89 13.87 20.38
N TYR A 63 0.35 13.94 19.89
CA TYR A 63 1.09 12.74 19.52
C TYR A 63 1.09 11.69 20.64
N ASP A 64 1.43 12.10 21.86
CA ASP A 64 1.61 11.22 23.01
C ASP A 64 0.36 10.40 23.30
N GLU A 65 -0.82 11.03 23.34
CA GLU A 65 -2.08 10.34 23.64
C GLU A 65 -2.45 9.33 22.54
N VAL A 66 -2.31 9.71 21.27
CA VAL A 66 -2.61 8.85 20.12
C VAL A 66 -1.64 7.68 20.04
N ALA A 67 -0.35 7.94 20.25
CA ALA A 67 0.70 6.91 20.24
C ALA A 67 0.52 5.94 21.42
N ASP A 68 0.20 6.44 22.61
CA ASP A 68 -0.09 5.61 23.78
C ASP A 68 -1.33 4.73 23.56
N ALA A 69 -2.37 5.24 22.92
CA ALA A 69 -3.55 4.46 22.56
C ALA A 69 -3.19 3.31 21.60
N ALA A 70 -2.36 3.58 20.59
CA ALA A 70 -1.87 2.57 19.65
C ALA A 70 -1.02 1.49 20.35
N LEU A 71 -0.06 1.90 21.19
CA LEU A 71 0.78 1.00 21.97
C LEU A 71 -0.04 0.16 22.94
N GLY A 72 -1.02 0.78 23.61
CA GLY A 72 -1.98 0.11 24.48
C GLY A 72 -2.75 -0.99 23.74
N MET A 73 -3.27 -0.69 22.54
CA MET A 73 -3.99 -1.67 21.73
C MET A 73 -3.07 -2.80 21.23
N LEU A 74 -1.85 -2.48 20.76
CA LEU A 74 -0.86 -3.48 20.35
C LEU A 74 -0.53 -4.45 21.49
N GLY A 75 -0.36 -3.91 22.70
CA GLY A 75 -0.11 -4.66 23.93
C GLY A 75 -1.32 -5.49 24.39
N GLN A 76 -2.54 -4.95 24.28
CA GLN A 76 -3.77 -5.64 24.66
C GLN A 76 -4.06 -6.83 23.74
N LEU A 77 -3.89 -6.67 22.42
CA LEU A 77 -4.16 -7.73 21.44
C LEU A 77 -3.11 -8.85 21.52
N ASN A 78 -1.83 -8.50 21.73
CA ASN A 78 -0.73 -9.44 21.99
C ASN A 78 -0.65 -10.65 21.05
N THR A 79 -0.99 -10.48 19.78
CA THR A 79 -0.92 -11.55 18.78
C THR A 79 0.48 -11.62 18.17
N PRO A 80 0.87 -12.74 17.54
CA PRO A 80 2.13 -12.79 16.77
C PRO A 80 2.22 -11.70 15.70
N ALA A 81 1.09 -11.32 15.10
CA ALA A 81 1.03 -10.21 14.15
C ALA A 81 1.32 -8.86 14.81
N THR A 82 0.71 -8.54 15.96
CA THR A 82 0.97 -7.25 16.63
C THR A 82 2.41 -7.13 17.13
N LYS A 83 3.04 -8.25 17.51
CA LYS A 83 4.47 -8.26 17.88
C LYS A 83 5.39 -7.93 16.70
N GLU A 84 5.14 -8.50 15.53
CA GLU A 84 5.95 -8.17 14.35
C GLU A 84 5.66 -6.75 13.85
N VAL A 85 4.41 -6.27 13.97
CA VAL A 85 4.06 -4.87 13.68
C VAL A 85 4.81 -3.92 14.62
N ALA A 86 4.80 -4.17 15.93
CA ALA A 86 5.52 -3.33 16.90
C ALA A 86 7.02 -3.28 16.61
N ARG A 87 7.64 -4.42 16.25
CA ARG A 87 9.04 -4.46 15.83
C ARG A 87 9.28 -3.67 14.54
N ALA A 88 8.40 -3.82 13.56
CA ALA A 88 8.52 -3.11 12.29
C ALA A 88 8.37 -1.59 12.48
N VAL A 89 7.46 -1.13 13.35
CA VAL A 89 7.32 0.29 13.71
C VAL A 89 8.60 0.83 14.33
N MET A 90 9.19 0.13 15.31
CA MET A 90 10.45 0.54 15.95
C MET A 90 11.63 0.60 14.97
N ALA A 91 11.67 -0.33 14.01
CA ALA A 91 12.75 -0.43 13.03
C ALA A 91 12.58 0.49 11.82
N SER A 92 11.35 0.95 11.53
CA SER A 92 11.07 1.81 10.38
C SER A 92 11.60 3.21 10.61
N GLU A 93 12.04 3.88 9.54
CA GLU A 93 12.47 5.29 9.59
C GLU A 93 11.32 6.21 10.01
N ASN A 94 10.14 6.00 9.40
CA ASN A 94 8.89 6.70 9.71
C ASN A 94 8.05 6.01 10.82
N GLY A 95 8.74 5.48 11.83
CA GLY A 95 8.11 4.78 12.96
C GLY A 95 7.06 5.62 13.72
N PRO A 96 7.39 6.85 14.13
CA PRO A 96 6.43 7.75 14.79
C PRO A 96 5.18 8.05 13.97
N GLU A 97 5.34 8.35 12.67
CA GLU A 97 4.21 8.61 11.76
C GLU A 97 3.29 7.38 11.66
N LEU A 98 3.89 6.20 11.52
CA LEU A 98 3.17 4.93 11.48
C LEU A 98 2.41 4.67 12.77
N LEU A 99 3.05 4.89 13.92
CA LEU A 99 2.43 4.69 15.22
C LEU A 99 1.25 5.63 15.42
N TYR A 100 1.42 6.91 15.07
CA TYR A 100 0.38 7.92 15.11
C TYR A 100 -0.79 7.58 14.18
N HIS A 101 -0.51 7.11 12.96
CA HIS A 101 -1.55 6.65 12.03
C HIS A 101 -2.34 5.46 12.59
N LEU A 102 -1.66 4.49 13.22
CA LEU A 102 -2.33 3.34 13.84
C LEU A 102 -3.21 3.76 15.03
N GLY A 103 -2.81 4.78 15.80
CA GLY A 103 -3.60 5.33 16.89
C GLY A 103 -4.86 6.05 16.42
N GLN A 104 -4.77 6.83 15.34
CA GLN A 104 -5.94 7.45 14.70
C GLN A 104 -6.87 6.43 14.03
N ASN A 105 -6.37 5.24 13.70
CA ASN A 105 -7.11 4.21 12.97
C ASN A 105 -7.15 2.88 13.76
N PRO A 106 -7.81 2.82 14.93
CA PRO A 106 -7.82 1.64 15.78
C PRO A 106 -8.49 0.43 15.11
N ASP A 107 -9.51 0.66 14.26
CA ASP A 107 -10.17 -0.41 13.49
C ASP A 107 -9.21 -1.10 12.50
N GLU A 108 -8.32 -0.31 11.89
CA GLU A 108 -7.31 -0.82 10.97
C GLU A 108 -6.26 -1.63 11.72
N LEU A 109 -5.83 -1.16 12.89
CA LEU A 109 -4.94 -1.92 13.76
C LEU A 109 -5.56 -3.27 14.18
N GLN A 110 -6.85 -3.30 14.54
CA GLN A 110 -7.56 -4.54 14.83
C GLN A 110 -7.65 -5.47 13.63
N ARG A 111 -7.83 -4.93 12.42
CA ARG A 111 -7.83 -5.71 11.17
C ARG A 111 -6.47 -6.35 10.95
N ILE A 112 -5.38 -5.58 11.09
CA ILE A 112 -4.00 -6.04 10.93
C ILE A 112 -3.64 -7.11 11.97
N ALA A 113 -4.09 -6.95 13.21
CA ALA A 113 -3.83 -7.91 14.29
C ALA A 113 -4.39 -9.32 14.05
N LYS A 114 -5.42 -9.44 13.19
CA LYS A 114 -6.04 -10.72 12.79
C LYS A 114 -5.32 -11.39 11.62
N LEU A 115 -4.37 -10.71 10.97
CA LEU A 115 -3.61 -11.26 9.86
C LEU A 115 -2.51 -12.22 10.34
N LYS A 116 -1.92 -12.94 9.38
CA LYS A 116 -0.66 -13.66 9.64
C LYS A 116 0.48 -12.66 9.79
N PRO A 117 1.54 -12.96 10.57
CA PRO A 117 2.61 -12.00 10.86
C PRO A 117 3.23 -11.35 9.62
N GLN A 118 3.55 -12.14 8.60
CA GLN A 118 4.09 -11.62 7.34
C GLN A 118 3.12 -10.68 6.62
N ALA A 119 1.83 -11.01 6.60
CA ALA A 119 0.80 -10.19 5.99
C ALA A 119 0.55 -8.89 6.78
N ALA A 120 0.71 -8.94 8.11
CA ALA A 120 0.60 -7.75 8.96
C ALA A 120 1.73 -6.75 8.69
N VAL A 121 2.97 -7.22 8.55
CA VAL A 121 4.10 -6.36 8.18
C VAL A 121 3.94 -5.79 6.77
N MET A 122 3.45 -6.58 5.80
CA MET A 122 3.14 -6.06 4.46
C MET A 122 2.03 -5.01 4.48
N ALA A 123 0.99 -5.19 5.30
CA ALA A 123 -0.07 -4.19 5.45
C ALA A 123 0.48 -2.89 6.05
N LEU A 124 1.35 -2.99 7.07
CA LEU A 124 2.06 -1.83 7.63
C LEU A 124 2.92 -1.12 6.57
N GLY A 125 3.64 -1.87 5.73
CA GLY A 125 4.39 -1.29 4.62
C GLY A 125 3.53 -0.56 3.59
N GLY A 126 2.30 -1.03 3.35
CA GLY A 126 1.33 -0.31 2.51
C GLY A 126 0.87 1.01 3.13
N ILE A 127 0.68 1.04 4.45
CA ILE A 127 0.41 2.28 5.20
C ILE A 127 1.61 3.23 5.08
N ALA A 128 2.83 2.73 5.30
CA ALA A 128 4.06 3.51 5.18
C ALA A 128 4.18 4.19 3.82
N ALA A 129 3.93 3.44 2.73
CA ALA A 129 3.95 3.99 1.37
C ALA A 129 2.86 5.05 1.16
N SER A 130 1.66 4.85 1.70
CA SER A 130 0.56 5.80 1.58
C SER A 130 0.83 7.13 2.31
N LEU A 131 1.53 7.06 3.45
CA LEU A 131 1.98 8.24 4.19
C LEU A 131 3.04 9.01 3.40
N ALA A 132 4.04 8.32 2.84
CA ALA A 132 5.07 8.92 2.00
C ALA A 132 4.48 9.64 0.76
N ASP A 133 3.53 9.01 0.07
CA ASP A 133 2.82 9.63 -1.07
C ASP A 133 2.00 10.87 -0.68
N THR A 134 1.54 10.94 0.57
CA THR A 134 0.76 12.08 1.09
C THR A 134 1.67 13.26 1.43
N GLU A 135 2.86 13.00 1.96
CA GLU A 135 3.89 14.02 2.21
C GLU A 135 4.37 14.68 0.91
N GLU A 136 4.61 13.89 -0.15
CA GLU A 136 4.99 14.42 -1.45
C GLU A 136 3.90 15.31 -2.06
N LYS A 137 2.63 15.01 -1.82
CA LYS A 137 1.50 15.83 -2.27
C LYS A 137 1.23 17.05 -1.40
N GLY A 138 1.73 17.08 -0.15
CA GLY A 138 1.57 18.20 0.77
C GLY A 138 2.37 19.46 0.39
N THR A 139 3.36 19.33 -0.50
CA THR A 139 4.12 20.48 -1.05
C THR A 139 3.52 21.07 -2.33
N GLU A 140 2.53 20.41 -2.92
CA GLU A 140 1.77 20.92 -4.06
C GLU A 140 0.36 21.27 -3.58
N VAL A 141 0.09 22.56 -3.38
CA VAL A 141 -1.26 23.07 -3.18
C VAL A 141 -2.04 22.81 -4.48
N GLU A 142 -2.51 21.58 -4.68
CA GLU A 142 -3.39 21.24 -5.77
C GLU A 142 -4.82 21.14 -5.24
N THR A 143 -5.54 22.24 -5.48
CA THR A 143 -6.96 22.25 -5.76
C THR A 143 -7.39 20.91 -6.37
N GLN A 144 -8.17 20.15 -5.59
CA GLN A 144 -8.75 18.88 -6.00
C GLN A 144 -9.57 19.08 -7.28
N THR A 145 -8.92 18.88 -8.42
CA THR A 145 -9.60 18.60 -9.68
C THR A 145 -9.65 17.08 -9.75
N PRO A 146 -10.83 16.44 -9.79
CA PRO A 146 -10.91 14.99 -9.80
C PRO A 146 -10.10 14.42 -10.97
N LEU A 147 -9.31 13.37 -10.72
CA LEU A 147 -8.51 12.67 -11.73
C LEU A 147 -9.41 12.18 -12.87
N VAL A 148 -9.52 12.99 -13.92
CA VAL A 148 -10.00 12.54 -15.23
C VAL A 148 -8.84 11.74 -15.82
N SER A 149 -9.03 10.42 -15.95
CA SER A 149 -8.02 9.54 -16.52
C SER A 149 -7.51 10.11 -17.85
N ARG A 150 -6.19 10.21 -18.03
CA ARG A 150 -5.56 10.53 -19.32
C ARG A 150 -5.60 9.34 -20.30
N ALA A 151 -6.49 8.37 -20.08
CA ALA A 151 -6.76 7.31 -21.03
C ALA A 151 -7.38 7.94 -22.30
N PRO A 152 -6.85 7.65 -23.50
CA PRO A 152 -7.50 8.03 -24.74
C PRO A 152 -8.94 7.49 -24.74
N LYS A 153 -9.89 8.29 -25.22
CA LYS A 153 -11.28 7.85 -25.34
C LYS A 153 -11.34 6.52 -26.12
N PRO A 154 -12.14 5.53 -25.67
CA PRO A 154 -12.32 4.29 -26.42
C PRO A 154 -12.70 4.61 -27.88
N PRO A 155 -12.20 3.86 -28.87
CA PRO A 155 -12.60 4.05 -30.26
C PRO A 155 -14.12 3.93 -30.36
N THR A 156 -14.76 4.90 -31.03
CA THR A 156 -16.21 4.90 -31.22
C THR A 156 -16.61 3.69 -32.07
N ARG A 157 -17.68 3.00 -31.65
CA ARG A 157 -18.25 1.90 -32.44
C ARG A 157 -18.66 2.46 -33.81
N VAL A 158 -18.15 1.86 -34.88
CA VAL A 158 -18.48 2.22 -36.27
C VAL A 158 -20.01 2.20 -36.42
N LYS A 159 -20.62 3.37 -36.64
CA LYS A 159 -22.02 3.47 -37.01
C LYS A 159 -22.16 2.93 -38.43
N LYS A 160 -22.99 1.89 -38.62
CA LYS A 160 -23.46 1.52 -39.96
C LYS A 160 -24.01 2.79 -40.64
N PRO A 161 -23.67 3.07 -41.91
CA PRO A 161 -24.21 4.24 -42.59
C PRO A 161 -25.74 4.14 -42.61
N ALA A 162 -26.38 5.12 -41.98
CA ALA A 162 -27.82 5.35 -42.09
C ALA A 162 -28.07 5.95 -43.48
N GLY A 163 -28.18 5.08 -44.47
CA GLY A 163 -28.35 5.50 -45.86
C GLY A 163 -28.22 4.31 -46.77
N GLY A 164 -29.26 3.47 -46.80
CA GLY A 164 -29.44 2.52 -47.89
C GLY A 164 -29.40 3.31 -49.21
N ARG A 165 -28.51 2.88 -50.12
CA ARG A 165 -28.45 3.39 -51.49
C ARG A 165 -29.86 3.20 -52.07
N LYS A 166 -30.57 4.29 -52.37
CA LYS A 166 -31.89 4.18 -52.99
C LYS A 166 -31.68 3.58 -54.38
N ALA A 167 -32.16 2.35 -54.57
CA ALA A 167 -32.16 1.70 -55.87
C ALA A 167 -32.94 2.58 -56.86
N LYS A 168 -32.40 2.73 -58.07
CA LYS A 168 -33.08 3.40 -59.18
C LYS A 168 -33.41 2.33 -60.22
N ALA A 169 -34.60 2.39 -60.80
CA ALA A 169 -35.11 1.37 -61.71
C ALA A 169 -34.28 1.21 -63.00
N ASP A 170 -33.44 2.19 -63.31
CA ASP A 170 -32.58 2.27 -64.50
C ASP A 170 -31.11 1.89 -64.24
N ASP A 171 -30.75 1.46 -63.02
CA ASP A 171 -29.38 1.07 -62.65
C ASP A 171 -29.20 -0.47 -62.64
N PRO A 172 -28.46 -1.07 -63.59
CA PRO A 172 -28.27 -2.52 -63.70
C PRO A 172 -27.54 -3.12 -62.49
N GLU A 173 -26.84 -2.32 -61.68
CA GLU A 173 -26.21 -2.80 -60.44
C GLU A 173 -27.20 -2.99 -59.28
N THR A 174 -28.46 -2.56 -59.42
CA THR A 174 -29.45 -2.61 -58.33
C THR A 174 -30.50 -3.72 -58.49
N HIS A 175 -30.37 -4.54 -59.53
CA HIS A 175 -31.30 -5.62 -59.90
C HIS A 175 -31.54 -6.68 -58.82
N HIS A 176 -30.61 -6.86 -57.89
CA HIS A 176 -30.66 -7.85 -56.81
C HIS A 176 -31.16 -7.27 -55.47
N LEU A 177 -31.48 -5.97 -55.42
CA LEU A 177 -31.92 -5.26 -54.21
C LEU A 177 -33.44 -5.05 -54.15
N MET A 178 -34.18 -5.42 -55.20
CA MET A 178 -35.64 -5.36 -55.28
C MET A 178 -36.19 -6.76 -55.57
N SER A 179 -37.33 -7.12 -54.96
CA SER A 179 -38.02 -8.37 -55.28
C SER A 179 -38.81 -8.24 -56.58
N ASP A 180 -39.16 -9.35 -57.22
CA ASP A 180 -39.94 -9.35 -58.48
C ASP A 180 -41.27 -8.57 -58.34
N ASP A 181 -41.93 -8.64 -57.17
CA ASP A 181 -43.15 -7.89 -56.86
C ASP A 181 -42.92 -6.36 -56.76
N ASP A 182 -41.72 -5.93 -56.40
CA ASP A 182 -41.35 -4.51 -56.33
C ASP A 182 -41.06 -3.94 -57.72
N TRP A 183 -40.58 -4.79 -58.65
CA TRP A 183 -40.37 -4.43 -60.04
C TRP A 183 -41.67 -4.19 -60.79
N ASP A 184 -42.68 -5.05 -60.59
CA ASP A 184 -43.99 -4.88 -61.21
C ASP A 184 -44.66 -3.57 -60.75
N LYS A 185 -44.60 -3.25 -59.46
CA LYS A 185 -45.13 -1.98 -58.92
C LYS A 185 -44.37 -0.75 -59.41
N ALA A 186 -43.05 -0.84 -59.56
CA ALA A 186 -42.25 0.26 -60.07
C ALA A 186 -42.55 0.54 -61.55
N ARG A 187 -42.76 -0.52 -62.35
CA ARG A 187 -43.17 -0.40 -63.76
C ARG A 187 -44.57 0.18 -63.90
N ASP A 188 -45.54 -0.32 -63.13
CA ASP A 188 -46.92 0.20 -63.14
C ASP A 188 -46.98 1.68 -62.73
N ALA A 189 -46.10 2.10 -61.80
CA ALA A 189 -45.98 3.49 -61.37
C ALA A 189 -45.31 4.40 -62.43
N GLU A 190 -44.45 3.86 -63.30
CA GLU A 190 -43.90 4.60 -64.44
C GLU A 190 -44.92 4.71 -65.59
N GLU A 191 -45.67 3.64 -65.90
CA GLU A 191 -46.74 3.68 -66.90
C GLU A 191 -47.86 4.66 -66.49
N ALA A 192 -48.20 4.74 -65.20
CA ALA A 192 -49.15 5.73 -64.67
C ALA A 192 -48.66 7.18 -64.75
N LYS A 193 -47.38 7.41 -65.09
CA LYS A 193 -46.75 8.74 -65.14
C LYS A 193 -46.42 9.22 -66.56
N ALA A 194 -46.65 8.39 -67.57
CA ALA A 194 -46.63 8.81 -68.97
C ALA A 194 -48.02 9.32 -69.39
N PRO A 195 -48.13 10.47 -70.09
CA PRO A 195 -49.41 10.97 -70.61
C PRO A 195 -49.94 10.13 -71.78
#